data_AF-A0A925XN35-F1
#
_entry.id   AF-A0A925XN35-F1
#
_cell.length_a   1.000
_cell.length_b   1.000
_cell.length_c   1.000
_cell.angle_alpha   90.00
_cell.angle_beta   90.00
_cell.angle_gamma   90.00
#
_symmetry.space_group_name_H-M   'P 1'
#
loop_
_entity.id
_entity.type
_entity.pdbx_description
1 polymer ?
#
loop_
_entity_poly.entity_id
_entity_poly.type
_entity_poly.pdbx_seq_one_letter_code
_entity_poly.pdbx_strand_id
1 'polypeptide(L)'
;MLEKFRSTATQIGQIIVGKTLQIRQSLTCLLAGGHLLIEDAPGVGKTTMAHAIAISMGLPFRRIQFTSDLLPSDVIGVSVYERNGGQFVFHPGPIFTEVLLADEINRASPKTQSALLEAMEESQVSVDGLSRPLPNPFFVIATQNPLHQVGTFPLPESQLDRFLMCISLGYPDRAAERSLLAGEARRDMLKSLDATARPADLLAAQAEAKKVYVSAALLDYVQALIAHTRASGKYAEGLSPRGGLAVLAAARAWAWLDGREHVIPEDVQNILPCVAGHRLHATSRETGRALHGKELVSQLIGVVPVP
;
A
#
# COMPACT_ATOMS: atom_id res chain seq x y z
N MET A 1 7.71 -16.82 -13.77
CA MET A 1 7.53 -15.79 -12.70
C MET A 1 6.06 -15.47 -12.48
N LEU A 2 5.31 -15.11 -13.52
CA LEU A 2 3.87 -14.83 -13.41
C LEU A 2 3.05 -15.92 -12.70
N GLU A 3 3.33 -17.20 -12.99
CA GLU A 3 2.66 -18.33 -12.32
C GLU A 3 2.85 -18.33 -10.80
N LYS A 4 4.01 -17.90 -10.31
CA LYS A 4 4.26 -17.78 -8.86
C LYS A 4 3.32 -16.73 -8.25
N PHE A 5 3.15 -15.58 -8.89
CA PHE A 5 2.23 -14.54 -8.44
C PHE A 5 0.75 -14.96 -8.54
N ARG A 6 0.39 -15.73 -9.56
CA ARG A 6 -0.96 -16.34 -9.64
C ARG A 6 -1.18 -17.33 -8.49
N SER A 7 -0.20 -18.17 -8.21
CA SER A 7 -0.22 -19.11 -7.07
C SER A 7 -0.32 -18.37 -5.74
N THR A 8 0.48 -17.32 -5.54
CA THR A 8 0.38 -16.42 -4.39
C THR A 8 -1.02 -15.82 -4.25
N ALA A 9 -1.61 -15.29 -5.33
CA ALA A 9 -2.95 -14.72 -5.29
C ALA A 9 -4.01 -15.78 -4.89
N THR A 10 -3.92 -16.99 -5.44
CA THR A 10 -4.81 -18.11 -5.08
C THR A 10 -4.63 -18.51 -3.62
N GLN A 11 -3.39 -18.63 -3.15
CA GLN A 11 -3.05 -18.98 -1.77
C GLN A 11 -3.59 -17.95 -0.77
N ILE A 12 -3.41 -16.66 -1.05
CA ILE A 12 -3.99 -15.58 -0.23
C ILE A 12 -5.52 -15.65 -0.26
N GLY A 13 -6.12 -15.96 -1.42
CA GLY A 13 -7.58 -16.08 -1.59
C GLY A 13 -8.22 -17.20 -0.77
N GLN A 14 -7.47 -18.24 -0.42
CA GLN A 14 -7.92 -19.30 0.49
C GLN A 14 -8.05 -18.80 1.93
N ILE A 15 -7.25 -17.80 2.33
CA ILE A 15 -7.29 -17.18 3.66
C ILE A 15 -8.26 -15.99 3.70
N ILE A 16 -8.20 -15.13 2.68
CA ILE A 16 -9.01 -13.91 2.56
C ILE A 16 -10.12 -14.13 1.53
N VAL A 17 -11.16 -14.84 1.95
CA VAL A 17 -12.29 -15.21 1.10
C VAL A 17 -13.09 -13.99 0.62
N GLY A 18 -13.47 -13.99 -0.66
CA GLY A 18 -14.32 -12.96 -1.27
C GLY A 18 -13.61 -11.63 -1.58
N LYS A 19 -12.28 -11.57 -1.46
CA LYS A 19 -11.49 -10.32 -1.63
C LYS A 19 -10.53 -10.35 -2.82
N THR A 20 -10.89 -11.03 -3.91
CA THR A 20 -10.04 -11.21 -5.09
C THR A 20 -9.50 -9.89 -5.64
N LEU A 21 -10.34 -8.85 -5.69
CA LEU A 21 -9.92 -7.53 -6.16
C LEU A 21 -8.86 -6.90 -5.24
N GLN A 22 -9.06 -6.95 -3.92
CA GLN A 22 -8.14 -6.35 -2.95
C GLN A 22 -6.81 -7.11 -2.86
N ILE A 23 -6.84 -8.43 -3.02
CA ILE A 23 -5.63 -9.24 -3.16
C ILE A 23 -4.85 -8.78 -4.40
N ARG A 24 -5.54 -8.66 -5.54
CA ARG A 24 -4.92 -8.19 -6.79
C ARG A 24 -4.35 -6.78 -6.65
N GLN A 25 -5.08 -5.85 -6.04
CA GLN A 25 -4.61 -4.49 -5.78
C GLN A 25 -3.37 -4.47 -4.87
N SER A 26 -3.34 -5.32 -3.84
CA SER A 26 -2.20 -5.43 -2.92
C SER A 26 -0.95 -5.97 -3.63
N LEU A 27 -1.10 -7.00 -4.48
CA LEU A 27 -0.02 -7.54 -5.30
C LEU A 27 0.44 -6.55 -6.37
N THR A 28 -0.49 -5.77 -6.94
CA THR A 28 -0.17 -4.68 -7.88
C THR A 28 0.70 -3.62 -7.20
N CYS A 29 0.34 -3.22 -5.97
CA CYS A 29 1.10 -2.26 -5.18
C CYS A 29 2.54 -2.75 -4.92
N LEU A 30 2.67 -4.01 -4.50
CA LEU A 30 3.94 -4.69 -4.24
C LEU A 30 4.81 -4.76 -5.52
N LEU A 31 4.23 -5.15 -6.66
CA LEU A 31 4.92 -5.24 -7.95
C LEU A 31 5.32 -3.88 -8.54
N ALA A 32 4.55 -2.83 -8.25
CA ALA A 32 4.90 -1.47 -8.63
C ALA A 32 6.00 -0.87 -7.73
N GLY A 33 6.42 -1.58 -6.67
CA GLY A 33 7.46 -1.13 -5.74
C GLY A 33 7.00 0.00 -4.81
N GLY A 34 5.69 0.09 -4.57
CA GLY A 34 5.11 1.11 -3.69
C GLY A 34 4.69 0.56 -2.34
N HIS A 35 4.15 1.45 -1.50
CA HIS A 35 3.59 1.09 -0.19
C HIS A 35 2.06 1.14 -0.20
N LEU A 36 1.44 0.29 0.62
CA LEU A 36 0.00 0.10 0.66
C LEU A 36 -0.60 0.69 1.93
N LEU A 37 -1.61 1.53 1.78
CA LEU A 37 -2.47 1.98 2.88
C LEU A 37 -3.81 1.22 2.83
N ILE A 38 -4.21 0.66 3.96
CA ILE A 38 -5.52 0.02 4.12
C ILE A 38 -6.35 0.84 5.11
N GLU A 39 -7.30 1.58 4.59
CA GLU A 39 -8.25 2.37 5.38
C GLU A 39 -9.56 1.61 5.52
N ASP A 40 -9.83 1.13 6.74
CA ASP A 40 -11.03 0.32 6.98
C ASP A 40 -11.38 0.19 8.45
N ALA A 41 -12.59 -0.30 8.73
CA ALA A 41 -13.04 -0.66 10.06
C ALA A 41 -12.15 -1.75 10.70
N PRO A 42 -12.03 -1.79 12.04
CA PRO A 42 -11.37 -2.90 12.72
C PRO A 42 -12.00 -4.26 12.37
N GLY A 43 -11.20 -5.33 12.40
CA GLY A 43 -11.70 -6.70 12.25
C GLY A 43 -11.94 -7.20 10.82
N VAL A 44 -11.74 -6.39 9.78
CA VAL A 44 -11.98 -6.80 8.37
C VAL A 44 -10.85 -7.62 7.72
N GLY A 45 -9.89 -8.13 8.51
CA GLY A 45 -8.82 -8.99 8.02
C GLY A 45 -7.58 -8.28 7.45
N LYS A 46 -7.37 -6.99 7.79
CA LYS A 46 -6.20 -6.19 7.35
C LYS A 46 -4.86 -6.85 7.74
N THR A 47 -4.72 -7.23 9.00
CA THR A 47 -3.54 -7.94 9.54
C THR A 47 -3.35 -9.29 8.85
N THR A 48 -4.45 -10.01 8.61
CA THR A 48 -4.45 -11.32 7.94
C THR A 48 -3.96 -11.20 6.50
N MET A 49 -4.39 -10.17 5.76
CA MET A 49 -3.94 -9.89 4.40
C MET A 49 -2.42 -9.64 4.36
N ALA A 50 -1.92 -8.75 5.22
CA ALA A 50 -0.50 -8.42 5.29
C ALA A 50 0.37 -9.66 5.57
N HIS A 51 -0.05 -10.48 6.54
CA HIS A 51 0.65 -11.69 6.91
C HIS A 51 0.61 -12.75 5.81
N ALA A 52 -0.55 -12.94 5.16
CA ALA A 52 -0.69 -13.87 4.04
C ALA A 52 0.21 -13.48 2.86
N ILE A 53 0.30 -12.19 2.53
CA ILE A 53 1.20 -11.69 1.49
C ILE A 53 2.66 -12.01 1.84
N ALA A 54 3.09 -11.70 3.07
CA ALA A 54 4.46 -11.89 3.49
C ALA A 54 4.88 -13.37 3.44
N ILE A 55 4.08 -14.27 4.01
CA ILE A 55 4.36 -15.71 4.00
C ILE A 55 4.38 -16.25 2.56
N SER A 56 3.34 -15.94 1.77
CA SER A 56 3.22 -16.46 0.39
C SER A 56 4.39 -16.00 -0.50
N MET A 57 4.92 -14.79 -0.25
CA MET A 57 6.05 -14.24 -1.01
C MET A 57 7.43 -14.60 -0.41
N GLY A 58 7.47 -15.32 0.70
CA GLY A 58 8.71 -15.67 1.39
C GLY A 58 9.46 -14.46 1.95
N LEU A 59 8.73 -13.41 2.36
CA LEU A 59 9.28 -12.15 2.86
C LEU A 59 9.24 -12.12 4.40
N PRO A 60 10.37 -11.90 5.09
CA PRO A 60 10.39 -11.63 6.52
C PRO A 60 9.42 -10.51 6.90
N PHE A 61 8.64 -10.81 7.94
CA PHE A 61 7.51 -10.01 8.38
C PHE A 61 7.73 -9.46 9.79
N ARG A 62 7.49 -8.17 9.98
CA ARG A 62 7.32 -7.57 11.30
C ARG A 62 6.01 -6.81 11.38
N ARG A 63 5.45 -6.77 12.57
CA ARG A 63 4.26 -5.97 12.90
C ARG A 63 4.62 -4.98 14.00
N ILE A 64 4.22 -3.73 13.81
CA ILE A 64 4.24 -2.69 14.84
C ILE A 64 2.83 -2.19 15.02
N GLN A 65 2.40 -2.10 16.27
CA GLN A 65 1.16 -1.42 16.64
C GLN A 65 1.50 0.04 16.94
N PHE A 66 0.90 0.97 16.20
CA PHE A 66 1.09 2.39 16.45
C PHE A 66 0.17 2.81 17.61
N THR A 67 0.78 3.45 18.61
CA THR A 67 0.13 3.95 19.82
C THR A 67 0.62 5.37 20.10
N SER A 68 -0.10 6.12 20.93
CA SER A 68 0.20 7.53 21.21
C SER A 68 1.54 7.76 21.91
N ASP A 69 2.03 6.73 22.61
CA ASP A 69 3.30 6.70 23.34
C ASP A 69 4.48 6.14 22.54
N LEU A 70 4.23 5.60 21.34
CA LEU A 70 5.28 5.04 20.49
C LEU A 70 6.25 6.13 20.04
N LEU A 71 7.55 5.95 20.30
CA LEU A 71 8.59 6.89 19.91
C LEU A 71 9.16 6.54 18.52
N PRO A 72 9.73 7.52 17.80
CA PRO A 72 10.46 7.26 16.55
C PRO A 72 11.55 6.18 16.68
N SER A 73 12.25 6.14 17.82
CA SER A 73 13.29 5.15 18.12
C SER A 73 12.74 3.72 18.23
N ASP A 74 11.47 3.55 18.62
CA ASP A 74 10.84 2.23 18.71
C ASP A 74 10.52 1.65 17.32
N VAL A 75 10.46 2.52 16.30
CA VAL A 75 10.26 2.13 14.89
C VAL A 75 11.60 1.93 14.19
N ILE A 76 12.48 2.92 14.30
CA ILE A 76 13.76 2.96 13.58
C ILE A 76 14.83 2.11 14.27
N GLY A 77 14.86 2.09 15.60
CA GLY A 77 15.95 1.52 16.38
C GLY A 77 16.70 2.56 17.21
N VAL A 78 17.60 2.08 18.05
CA VAL A 78 18.34 2.90 19.02
C VAL A 78 19.76 2.41 19.16
N SER A 79 20.70 3.31 19.43
CA SER A 79 22.05 2.95 19.82
C SER A 79 22.18 2.86 21.34
N VAL A 80 22.61 1.71 21.83
CA VAL A 80 22.79 1.44 23.26
C VAL A 80 24.27 1.37 23.56
N TYR A 81 24.72 2.03 24.64
CA TYR A 81 26.10 1.93 25.08
C TYR A 81 26.36 0.58 25.76
N GLU A 82 27.19 -0.26 25.13
CA GLU A 82 27.58 -1.56 25.69
C GLU A 82 28.86 -1.42 26.53
N ARG A 83 28.72 -1.55 27.85
CA ARG A 83 29.84 -1.39 28.81
C ARG A 83 31.00 -2.35 28.57
N ASN A 84 30.72 -3.58 28.11
CA ASN A 84 31.75 -4.59 27.87
C ASN A 84 32.65 -4.23 26.67
N GLY A 85 32.11 -3.50 25.69
CA GLY A 85 32.84 -3.09 24.48
C GLY A 85 33.25 -1.60 24.48
N GLY A 86 32.77 -0.81 25.45
CA GLY A 86 33.04 0.63 25.53
C GLY A 86 32.49 1.43 24.35
N GLN A 87 31.51 0.88 23.61
CA GLN A 87 31.03 1.43 22.34
C GLN A 87 29.51 1.50 22.29
N PHE A 88 28.98 2.40 21.46
CA PHE A 88 27.56 2.44 21.12
C PHE A 88 27.27 1.39 20.04
N VAL A 89 26.36 0.45 20.32
CA VAL A 89 25.90 -0.58 19.40
C VAL A 89 24.48 -0.26 18.97
N PHE A 90 24.25 -0.24 17.65
CA PHE A 90 22.93 0.00 17.10
C PHE A 90 22.08 -1.27 17.13
N HIS A 91 20.91 -1.17 17.74
CA HIS A 91 19.89 -2.20 17.71
C HIS A 91 18.81 -1.80 16.70
N PRO A 92 18.69 -2.55 15.57
CA PRO A 92 17.74 -2.22 14.53
C PRO A 92 16.31 -2.32 15.05
N GLY A 93 15.50 -1.33 14.71
CA GLY A 93 14.08 -1.36 14.97
C GLY A 93 13.34 -2.33 14.05
N PRO A 94 12.04 -2.53 14.31
CA PRO A 94 11.16 -3.39 13.51
C PRO A 94 11.04 -2.99 12.03
N ILE A 95 11.44 -1.78 11.63
CA ILE A 95 11.45 -1.34 10.22
C ILE A 95 12.46 -2.11 9.35
N PHE A 96 13.48 -2.73 9.95
CA PHE A 96 14.46 -3.55 9.24
C PHE A 96 13.90 -4.95 8.91
N THR A 97 12.95 -5.00 7.98
CA THR A 97 12.27 -6.22 7.49
C THR A 97 11.80 -6.02 6.05
N GLU A 98 11.58 -7.07 5.27
CA GLU A 98 11.05 -6.91 3.90
C GLU A 98 9.57 -6.53 3.86
N VAL A 99 8.74 -7.02 4.80
CA VAL A 99 7.33 -6.60 4.96
C VAL A 99 7.08 -6.08 6.36
N LEU A 100 6.70 -4.81 6.45
CA LEU A 100 6.29 -4.17 7.69
C LEU A 100 4.78 -3.90 7.70
N LEU A 101 4.07 -4.47 8.68
CA LEU A 101 2.71 -4.04 9.01
C LEU A 101 2.76 -2.93 10.06
N ALA A 102 2.42 -1.69 9.65
CA ALA A 102 2.25 -0.54 10.53
C ALA A 102 0.77 -0.38 10.88
N ASP A 103 0.33 -1.01 11.96
CA ASP A 103 -1.08 -1.09 12.34
C ASP A 103 -1.52 0.18 13.06
N GLU A 104 -2.63 0.78 12.62
CA GLU A 104 -3.22 2.00 13.16
C GLU A 104 -2.25 3.20 13.19
N ILE A 105 -1.58 3.46 12.06
CA ILE A 105 -0.57 4.51 11.90
C ILE A 105 -1.07 5.89 12.39
N ASN A 106 -2.37 6.15 12.26
CA ASN A 106 -3.03 7.37 12.71
C ASN A 106 -3.21 7.46 14.24
N ARG A 107 -2.74 6.52 15.05
CA ARG A 107 -2.75 6.62 16.52
C ARG A 107 -1.43 7.14 17.11
N ALA A 108 -0.34 7.10 16.36
CA ALA A 108 0.94 7.62 16.83
C ALA A 108 1.07 9.13 16.61
N SER A 109 1.99 9.75 17.35
CA SER A 109 2.31 11.16 17.18
C SER A 109 2.78 11.48 15.74
N PRO A 110 2.57 12.72 15.25
CA PRO A 110 3.06 13.13 13.94
C PRO A 110 4.58 12.91 13.76
N LYS A 111 5.35 13.01 14.84
CA LYS A 111 6.81 12.76 14.81
C LYS A 111 7.13 11.30 14.52
N THR A 112 6.40 10.37 15.11
CA THR A 112 6.57 8.93 14.90
C THR A 112 6.06 8.50 13.53
N GLN A 113 4.97 9.10 13.05
CA GLN A 113 4.48 8.91 11.67
C GLN A 113 5.54 9.35 10.65
N SER A 114 6.09 10.56 10.81
CA SER A 114 7.13 11.10 9.93
C SER A 114 8.36 10.20 9.87
N ALA A 115 8.78 9.62 10.99
CA ALA A 115 9.93 8.70 11.04
C ALA A 115 9.77 7.46 10.15
N LEU A 116 8.58 6.84 10.14
CA LEU A 116 8.28 5.72 9.24
C LEU A 116 8.22 6.19 7.77
N LEU A 117 7.58 7.32 7.52
CA LEU A 117 7.33 7.82 6.17
C LEU A 117 8.58 8.35 5.48
N GLU A 118 9.52 8.91 6.24
CA GLU A 118 10.85 9.28 5.76
C GLU A 118 11.63 8.04 5.33
N ALA A 119 11.61 7.00 6.17
CA ALA A 119 12.25 5.72 5.87
C ALA A 119 11.65 5.02 4.65
N MET A 120 10.35 5.15 4.43
CA MET A 120 9.65 4.70 3.21
C MET A 120 10.14 5.42 1.95
N GLU A 121 10.31 6.75 2.01
CA GLU A 121 10.73 7.54 0.86
C GLU A 121 12.22 7.33 0.53
N GLU A 122 13.08 7.31 1.57
CA GLU A 122 14.53 7.27 1.41
C GLU A 122 15.09 5.84 1.31
N SER A 123 14.30 4.82 1.66
CA SER A 123 14.74 3.41 1.75
C SER A 123 15.96 3.20 2.67
N GLN A 124 16.18 4.13 3.60
CA GLN A 124 17.26 4.13 4.59
C GLN A 124 16.84 4.97 5.81
N VAL A 125 17.56 4.81 6.91
CA VAL A 125 17.37 5.61 8.13
C VAL A 125 18.70 6.18 8.59
N SER A 126 18.69 7.42 9.08
CA SER A 126 19.87 8.06 9.66
C SER A 126 19.80 8.05 11.19
N VAL A 127 20.73 7.35 11.83
CA VAL A 127 20.82 7.25 13.29
C VAL A 127 22.25 7.56 13.72
N ASP A 128 22.42 8.51 14.63
CA ASP A 128 23.73 8.98 15.12
C ASP A 128 24.70 9.42 14.01
N GLY A 129 24.15 10.06 12.97
CA GLY A 129 24.93 10.53 11.81
C GLY A 129 25.36 9.43 10.84
N LEU A 130 24.96 8.16 11.07
CA LEU A 130 25.20 7.04 10.17
C LEU A 130 23.95 6.67 9.40
N SER A 131 24.04 6.62 8.07
CA SER A 131 22.97 6.09 7.23
C SER A 131 22.96 4.57 7.25
N ARG A 132 21.78 3.99 7.39
CA ARG A 132 21.54 2.54 7.47
C ARG A 132 20.49 2.16 6.44
N PRO A 133 20.86 1.38 5.40
CA PRO A 133 19.91 0.98 4.36
C PRO A 133 18.88 0.01 4.91
N LEU A 134 17.65 0.12 4.43
CA LEU A 134 16.61 -0.87 4.68
C LEU A 134 16.79 -2.10 3.76
N PRO A 135 16.21 -3.25 4.10
CA PRO A 135 16.21 -4.41 3.22
C PRO A 135 15.61 -4.10 1.84
N ASN A 136 16.05 -4.82 0.80
CA ASN A 136 15.47 -4.71 -0.53
C ASN A 136 14.96 -6.10 -0.96
N PRO A 137 13.65 -6.30 -1.14
CA PRO A 137 12.57 -5.29 -1.13
C PRO A 137 12.18 -4.79 0.27
N PHE A 138 11.64 -3.57 0.36
CA PHE A 138 11.02 -3.01 1.57
C PHE A 138 9.57 -2.61 1.27
N PHE A 139 8.62 -3.28 1.91
CA PHE A 139 7.19 -3.07 1.66
C PHE A 139 6.43 -2.78 2.96
N VAL A 140 5.95 -1.55 3.10
CA VAL A 140 5.07 -1.14 4.19
C VAL A 140 3.61 -1.33 3.80
N ILE A 141 2.89 -2.05 4.65
CA ILE A 141 1.43 -2.09 4.67
C ILE A 141 1.00 -1.33 5.93
N ALA A 142 0.50 -0.11 5.75
CA ALA A 142 -0.05 0.67 6.85
C ALA A 142 -1.57 0.48 6.95
N THR A 143 -2.09 0.48 8.16
CA THR A 143 -3.55 0.52 8.38
C THR A 143 -3.92 1.81 9.10
N GLN A 144 -5.08 2.36 8.78
CA GLN A 144 -5.66 3.44 9.56
C GLN A 144 -7.15 3.17 9.79
N ASN A 145 -7.62 3.53 10.99
CA ASN A 145 -9.04 3.53 11.28
C ASN A 145 -9.66 4.88 10.83
N PRO A 146 -10.95 4.90 10.49
CA PRO A 146 -11.64 6.14 10.11
C PRO A 146 -11.50 7.23 11.20
N LEU A 147 -11.40 8.49 10.76
CA LEU A 147 -11.05 9.68 11.57
C LEU A 147 -12.02 10.03 12.71
N HIS A 148 -13.14 9.31 12.85
CA HIS A 148 -14.14 9.57 13.89
C HIS A 148 -13.77 8.98 15.27
N GLN A 149 -12.62 8.31 15.40
CA GLN A 149 -12.14 7.77 16.66
C GLN A 149 -11.30 8.79 17.45
N VAL A 150 -11.62 8.96 18.74
CA VAL A 150 -10.88 9.81 19.68
C VAL A 150 -9.43 9.32 19.79
N GLY A 151 -8.47 10.25 19.83
CA GLY A 151 -7.04 9.92 19.98
C GLY A 151 -6.35 9.51 18.69
N THR A 152 -6.83 10.01 17.54
CA THR A 152 -6.17 9.83 16.24
C THR A 152 -5.58 11.13 15.71
N PHE A 153 -4.43 11.02 15.06
CA PHE A 153 -3.72 12.07 14.32
C PHE A 153 -3.83 11.75 12.82
N PRO A 154 -4.62 12.51 12.04
CA PRO A 154 -4.74 12.28 10.60
C PRO A 154 -3.38 12.45 9.93
N LEU A 155 -3.10 11.59 8.95
CA LEU A 155 -1.95 11.78 8.07
C LEU A 155 -2.17 13.02 7.20
N PRO A 156 -1.26 14.00 7.20
CA PRO A 156 -1.26 15.10 6.24
C PRO A 156 -1.25 14.60 4.79
N GLU A 157 -1.76 15.39 3.85
CA GLU A 157 -1.81 15.02 2.42
C GLU A 157 -0.42 14.68 1.85
N SER A 158 0.60 15.44 2.24
CA SER A 158 2.00 15.17 1.86
C SER A 158 2.52 13.83 2.38
N GLN A 159 1.96 13.31 3.47
CA GLN A 159 2.28 11.99 4.01
C GLN A 159 1.49 10.89 3.32
N LEU A 160 0.20 11.10 3.06
CA LEU A 160 -0.65 10.17 2.31
C LEU A 160 -0.11 9.92 0.89
N ASP A 161 0.41 10.96 0.24
CA ASP A 161 0.99 10.87 -1.11
C ASP A 161 2.17 9.87 -1.20
N ARG A 162 2.78 9.50 -0.05
CA ARG A 162 3.84 8.47 0.04
C ARG A 162 3.36 7.04 -0.11
N PHE A 163 2.07 6.80 0.04
CA PHE A 163 1.48 5.51 -0.29
C PHE A 163 1.17 5.47 -1.78
N LEU A 164 1.59 4.40 -2.45
CA LEU A 164 1.27 4.23 -3.86
C LEU A 164 -0.24 4.03 -4.03
N MET A 165 -0.81 3.16 -3.20
CA MET A 165 -2.23 2.78 -3.24
C MET A 165 -2.86 2.88 -1.86
N CYS A 166 -4.09 3.37 -1.82
CA CYS A 166 -5.00 3.26 -0.68
C CYS A 166 -6.20 2.38 -1.06
N ILE A 167 -6.44 1.32 -0.29
CA ILE A 167 -7.55 0.38 -0.53
C ILE A 167 -8.42 0.22 0.72
N SER A 168 -9.62 -0.32 0.51
CA SER A 168 -10.50 -0.78 1.58
C SER A 168 -10.87 -2.23 1.30
N LEU A 169 -10.81 -3.06 2.34
CA LEU A 169 -11.21 -4.46 2.28
C LEU A 169 -12.74 -4.58 2.31
N GLY A 170 -13.42 -3.80 3.14
CA GLY A 170 -14.85 -3.87 3.41
C GLY A 170 -15.24 -5.16 4.15
N TYR A 171 -16.47 -5.22 4.62
CA TYR A 171 -17.00 -6.43 5.25
C TYR A 171 -17.01 -7.62 4.29
N PRO A 172 -16.81 -8.86 4.79
CA PRO A 172 -16.95 -10.06 3.97
C PRO A 172 -18.38 -10.16 3.41
N ASP A 173 -18.53 -10.83 2.26
CA ASP A 173 -19.87 -11.21 1.79
C ASP A 173 -20.49 -12.27 2.72
N ARG A 174 -21.79 -12.55 2.54
CA ARG A 174 -22.52 -13.51 3.38
C ARG A 174 -21.90 -14.91 3.43
N ALA A 175 -21.33 -15.38 2.32
CA ALA A 175 -20.74 -16.71 2.26
C ALA A 175 -19.39 -16.75 3.00
N ALA A 176 -18.55 -15.74 2.76
CA ALA A 176 -17.27 -15.55 3.43
C ALA A 176 -17.45 -15.33 4.93
N GLU A 177 -18.47 -14.57 5.35
CA GLU A 177 -18.82 -14.33 6.75
C GLU A 177 -19.32 -15.61 7.42
N ARG A 178 -20.17 -16.39 6.75
CA ARG A 178 -20.63 -17.69 7.26
C ARG A 178 -19.47 -18.66 7.46
N SER A 179 -18.52 -18.74 6.54
CA SER A 179 -17.31 -19.59 6.69
C SER A 179 -16.45 -19.15 7.88
N LEU A 180 -16.32 -17.83 8.12
CA LEU A 180 -15.66 -17.30 9.31
C LEU A 180 -16.38 -17.71 10.60
N LEU A 181 -17.71 -17.58 10.64
CA LEU A 181 -18.53 -17.93 11.81
C LEU A 181 -18.57 -19.45 12.06
N ALA A 182 -18.44 -20.26 11.02
CA ALA A 182 -18.34 -21.72 11.13
C ALA A 182 -17.01 -22.17 11.78
N GLY A 183 -16.10 -21.24 12.07
CA GLY A 183 -14.87 -21.53 12.80
C GLY A 183 -13.81 -22.22 11.96
N GLU A 184 -13.86 -22.09 10.63
CA GLU A 184 -12.73 -22.51 9.79
C GLU A 184 -11.45 -21.86 10.32
N ALA A 185 -10.49 -22.70 10.73
CA ALA A 185 -9.30 -22.28 11.46
C ALA A 185 -8.29 -21.56 10.56
N ARG A 186 -8.67 -20.40 10.02
CA ARG A 186 -7.85 -19.61 9.09
C ARG A 186 -6.52 -19.18 9.68
N ARG A 187 -6.45 -19.03 11.01
CA ARG A 187 -5.18 -18.81 11.73
C ARG A 187 -4.24 -20.01 11.63
N ASP A 188 -4.77 -21.22 11.64
CA ASP A 188 -3.95 -22.42 11.51
C ASP A 188 -3.59 -22.69 10.04
N MET A 189 -4.51 -22.39 9.10
CA MET A 189 -4.18 -22.36 7.67
C MET A 189 -3.05 -21.37 7.36
N LEU A 190 -3.06 -20.18 7.99
CA LEU A 190 -1.98 -19.20 7.87
C LEU A 190 -0.63 -19.76 8.33
N LYS A 191 -0.60 -20.54 9.42
CA LYS A 191 0.64 -21.13 9.95
C LYS A 191 1.17 -22.25 9.06
N SER A 192 0.30 -22.91 8.30
CA SER A 192 0.67 -23.98 7.36
C SER A 192 0.86 -23.49 5.93
N LEU A 193 0.88 -22.18 5.68
CA LEU A 193 1.19 -21.65 4.36
C LEU A 193 2.68 -21.79 4.07
N ASP A 194 3.01 -22.45 2.97
CA ASP A 194 4.36 -22.46 2.41
C ASP A 194 4.55 -21.29 1.43
N ALA A 195 5.77 -20.76 1.35
CA ALA A 195 6.09 -19.70 0.40
C ALA A 195 5.98 -20.19 -1.05
N THR A 196 5.25 -19.47 -1.88
CA THR A 196 5.08 -19.74 -3.33
C THR A 196 6.07 -18.94 -4.18
N ALA A 197 6.64 -17.87 -3.62
CA ALA A 197 7.71 -17.08 -4.21
C ALA A 197 8.82 -16.79 -3.19
N ARG A 198 9.90 -16.15 -3.65
CA ARG A 198 11.04 -15.72 -2.83
C ARG A 198 11.33 -14.23 -3.08
N PRO A 199 12.08 -13.54 -2.19
CA PRO A 199 12.44 -12.14 -2.39
C PRO A 199 13.06 -11.85 -3.77
N ALA A 200 13.95 -12.72 -4.26
CA ALA A 200 14.57 -12.58 -5.58
C ALA A 200 13.56 -12.69 -6.74
N ASP A 201 12.52 -13.51 -6.59
CA ASP A 201 11.45 -13.63 -7.59
C ASP A 201 10.62 -12.33 -7.66
N LEU A 202 10.40 -11.67 -6.53
CA LEU A 202 9.72 -10.37 -6.48
C LEU A 202 10.54 -9.28 -7.18
N LEU A 203 11.84 -9.16 -6.87
CA LEU A 203 12.70 -8.15 -7.50
C LEU A 203 12.77 -8.33 -9.02
N ALA A 204 12.89 -9.58 -9.49
CA ALA A 204 12.87 -9.88 -10.91
C ALA A 204 11.50 -9.53 -11.54
N ALA A 205 10.39 -9.84 -10.87
CA ALA A 205 9.06 -9.49 -11.35
C ALA A 205 8.81 -7.97 -11.38
N GLN A 206 9.29 -7.21 -10.40
CA GLN A 206 9.25 -5.74 -10.42
C GLN A 206 10.03 -5.17 -11.61
N ALA A 207 11.19 -5.75 -11.94
CA ALA A 207 11.97 -5.35 -13.10
C ALA A 207 11.26 -5.63 -14.43
N GLU A 208 10.57 -6.77 -14.54
CA GLU A 208 9.75 -7.10 -15.72
C GLU A 208 8.50 -6.23 -15.83
N ALA A 209 7.79 -6.00 -14.72
CA ALA A 209 6.63 -5.11 -14.69
C ALA A 209 6.98 -3.70 -15.18
N LYS A 210 8.14 -3.16 -14.79
CA LYS A 210 8.62 -1.85 -15.29
C LYS A 210 8.78 -1.79 -16.82
N LYS A 211 9.06 -2.92 -17.48
CA LYS A 211 9.26 -2.99 -18.93
C LYS A 211 7.95 -3.07 -19.74
N VAL A 212 6.81 -3.36 -19.11
CA VAL A 212 5.50 -3.45 -19.78
C VAL A 212 5.21 -2.17 -20.55
N TYR A 213 4.96 -2.29 -21.86
CA TYR A 213 4.85 -1.16 -22.77
C TYR A 213 3.64 -0.26 -22.47
N VAL A 214 3.83 1.06 -22.60
CA VAL A 214 2.78 2.08 -22.52
C VAL A 214 2.88 2.90 -23.79
N SER A 215 1.80 2.92 -24.57
CA SER A 215 1.74 3.66 -25.84
C SER A 215 1.67 5.17 -25.62
N ALA A 216 2.04 5.95 -26.65
CA ALA A 216 1.90 7.41 -26.61
C ALA A 216 0.45 7.83 -26.34
N ALA A 217 -0.52 7.19 -27.00
CA ALA A 217 -1.95 7.45 -26.77
C ALA A 217 -2.38 7.23 -25.31
N LEU A 218 -1.81 6.21 -24.64
CA LEU A 218 -2.10 5.98 -23.22
C LEU A 218 -1.43 7.02 -22.31
N LEU A 219 -0.23 7.50 -22.68
CA LEU A 219 0.40 8.63 -21.98
C LEU A 219 -0.46 9.89 -22.12
N ASP A 220 -0.98 10.17 -23.32
CA ASP A 220 -1.89 11.29 -23.57
C ASP A 220 -3.18 11.17 -22.75
N TYR A 221 -3.72 9.95 -22.62
CA TYR A 221 -4.87 9.68 -21.74
C TYR A 221 -4.57 9.99 -20.27
N VAL A 222 -3.44 9.53 -19.73
CA VAL A 222 -3.03 9.83 -18.35
C VAL A 222 -2.80 11.35 -18.18
N GLN A 223 -2.21 12.02 -19.16
CA GLN A 223 -2.06 13.47 -19.14
C GLN A 223 -3.41 14.20 -19.15
N ALA A 224 -4.38 13.73 -19.94
CA ALA A 224 -5.72 14.29 -20.00
C ALA A 224 -6.45 14.16 -18.65
N LEU A 225 -6.33 12.99 -17.99
CA LEU A 225 -6.85 12.78 -16.63
C LEU A 225 -6.26 13.80 -15.66
N ILE A 226 -4.92 13.93 -15.65
CA ILE A 226 -4.20 14.87 -14.78
C ILE A 226 -4.62 16.32 -15.07
N ALA A 227 -4.64 16.73 -16.34
CA ALA A 227 -5.02 18.07 -16.75
C ALA A 227 -6.45 18.40 -16.32
N HIS A 228 -7.39 17.47 -16.46
CA HIS A 228 -8.76 17.64 -16.00
C HIS A 228 -8.84 17.86 -14.49
N THR A 229 -8.05 17.12 -13.69
CA THR A 229 -8.02 17.33 -12.23
C THR A 229 -7.52 18.72 -11.84
N ARG A 230 -6.66 19.35 -12.64
CA ARG A 230 -6.09 20.67 -12.36
C ARG A 230 -6.96 21.83 -12.88
N ALA A 231 -7.68 21.63 -13.98
CA ALA A 231 -8.40 22.70 -14.66
C ALA A 231 -9.91 22.76 -14.35
N SER A 232 -10.52 21.68 -13.87
CA SER A 232 -11.99 21.59 -13.75
C SER A 232 -12.59 22.42 -12.61
N GLY A 233 -11.79 22.95 -11.68
CA GLY A 233 -12.27 23.67 -10.50
C GLY A 233 -12.99 22.81 -9.45
N LYS A 234 -13.17 21.50 -9.73
CA LYS A 234 -13.83 20.53 -8.84
C LYS A 234 -12.91 20.00 -7.74
N TYR A 235 -11.60 20.08 -7.94
CA TYR A 235 -10.60 19.51 -7.04
C TYR A 235 -9.83 20.63 -6.36
N ALA A 236 -9.70 20.54 -5.03
CA ALA A 236 -8.93 21.49 -4.22
C ALA A 236 -7.48 21.56 -4.71
N GLU A 237 -6.92 20.38 -4.99
CA GLU A 237 -5.64 20.19 -5.64
C GLU A 237 -5.76 19.11 -6.72
N GLY A 238 -5.10 19.33 -7.85
CA GLY A 238 -5.04 18.35 -8.92
C GLY A 238 -3.95 17.30 -8.68
N LEU A 239 -3.99 16.20 -9.44
CA LEU A 239 -2.96 15.17 -9.34
C LEU A 239 -1.55 15.73 -9.60
N SER A 240 -0.62 15.41 -8.72
CA SER A 240 0.80 15.77 -8.84
C SER A 240 1.48 14.96 -9.97
N PRO A 241 2.65 15.41 -10.47
CA PRO A 241 3.46 14.60 -11.39
C PRO A 241 3.77 13.20 -10.83
N ARG A 242 4.04 13.11 -9.53
CA ARG A 242 4.22 11.85 -8.80
C ARG A 242 2.96 10.97 -8.86
N GLY A 243 1.77 11.55 -8.67
CA GLY A 243 0.50 10.84 -8.86
C GLY A 243 0.37 10.24 -10.26
N GLY A 244 0.77 10.97 -11.30
CA GLY A 244 0.80 10.46 -12.68
C GLY A 244 1.77 9.28 -12.88
N LEU A 245 2.99 9.39 -12.34
CA LEU A 245 3.98 8.30 -12.38
C LEU A 245 3.49 7.07 -11.60
N ALA A 246 2.85 7.27 -10.44
CA ALA A 246 2.24 6.23 -9.63
C ALA A 246 1.14 5.47 -10.40
N VAL A 247 0.28 6.18 -11.13
CA VAL A 247 -0.76 5.58 -11.98
C VAL A 247 -0.12 4.69 -13.04
N LEU A 248 0.91 5.17 -13.74
CA LEU A 248 1.60 4.38 -14.76
C LEU A 248 2.30 3.15 -14.19
N ALA A 249 3.00 3.29 -13.05
CA ALA A 249 3.67 2.16 -12.39
C ALA A 249 2.67 1.08 -11.96
N ALA A 250 1.54 1.48 -11.36
CA ALA A 250 0.48 0.56 -10.97
C ALA A 250 -0.19 -0.09 -12.18
N ALA A 251 -0.46 0.65 -13.25
CA ALA A 251 -1.08 0.11 -14.46
C ALA A 251 -0.18 -0.91 -15.17
N ARG A 252 1.14 -0.68 -15.21
CA ARG A 252 2.12 -1.67 -15.71
C ARG A 252 2.13 -2.95 -14.89
N ALA A 253 2.16 -2.83 -13.56
CA ALA A 253 2.09 -3.97 -12.66
C ALA A 253 0.76 -4.75 -12.81
N TRP A 254 -0.35 -4.03 -12.99
CA TRP A 254 -1.67 -4.61 -13.23
C TRP A 254 -1.72 -5.40 -14.55
N ALA A 255 -1.20 -4.83 -15.63
CA ALA A 255 -1.11 -5.50 -16.93
C ALA A 255 -0.19 -6.74 -16.87
N TRP A 256 0.93 -6.64 -16.16
CA TRP A 256 1.85 -7.75 -15.96
C TRP A 256 1.17 -8.93 -15.24
N LEU A 257 0.31 -8.67 -14.23
CA LEU A 257 -0.44 -9.72 -13.53
C LEU A 257 -1.43 -10.47 -14.45
N ASP A 258 -1.88 -9.85 -15.54
CA ASP A 258 -2.66 -10.52 -16.59
C ASP A 258 -1.79 -11.29 -17.58
N GLY A 259 -0.47 -11.13 -17.51
CA GLY A 259 0.46 -11.69 -18.48
C GLY A 259 0.51 -10.90 -19.78
N ARG A 260 0.12 -9.62 -19.75
CA ARG A 260 0.21 -8.74 -20.92
C ARG A 260 1.53 -7.97 -20.92
N GLU A 261 2.04 -7.75 -22.12
CA GLU A 261 3.27 -6.98 -22.37
C GLU A 261 3.00 -5.49 -22.63
N HIS A 262 1.74 -5.07 -22.65
CA HIS A 262 1.33 -3.68 -22.81
C HIS A 262 0.14 -3.35 -21.91
N VAL A 263 0.05 -2.07 -21.54
CA VAL A 263 -1.05 -1.50 -20.75
C VAL A 263 -2.20 -1.08 -21.66
N ILE A 264 -3.44 -1.32 -21.22
CA ILE A 264 -4.68 -0.87 -21.88
C ILE A 264 -5.40 0.19 -21.02
N PRO A 265 -6.29 1.03 -21.58
CA PRO A 265 -7.00 2.06 -20.82
C PRO A 265 -7.72 1.55 -19.58
N GLU A 266 -8.28 0.35 -19.65
CA GLU A 266 -8.98 -0.30 -18.53
C GLU A 266 -8.05 -0.56 -17.34
N ASP A 267 -6.75 -0.79 -17.56
CA ASP A 267 -5.79 -0.96 -16.46
C ASP A 267 -5.68 0.32 -15.65
N VAL A 268 -5.54 1.45 -16.36
CA VAL A 268 -5.48 2.79 -15.75
C VAL A 268 -6.77 3.03 -14.97
N GLN A 269 -7.93 2.78 -15.58
CA GLN A 269 -9.22 2.99 -14.92
C GLN A 269 -9.40 2.11 -13.68
N ASN A 270 -8.96 0.85 -13.71
CA ASN A 270 -9.05 -0.06 -12.58
C ASN A 270 -8.17 0.35 -11.39
N ILE A 271 -6.97 0.89 -11.64
CA ILE A 271 -6.05 1.29 -10.56
C ILE A 271 -6.28 2.73 -10.08
N LEU A 272 -6.89 3.59 -10.89
CA LEU A 272 -7.00 5.02 -10.61
C LEU A 272 -7.72 5.29 -9.27
N PRO A 273 -8.82 4.60 -8.89
CA PRO A 273 -9.46 4.84 -7.59
C PRO A 273 -8.55 4.56 -6.39
N CYS A 274 -7.64 3.61 -6.51
CA CYS A 274 -6.70 3.24 -5.45
C CYS A 274 -5.49 4.18 -5.39
N VAL A 275 -5.04 4.68 -6.54
CA VAL A 275 -3.89 5.57 -6.63
C VAL A 275 -4.30 7.02 -6.42
N ALA A 276 -5.30 7.52 -7.12
CA ALA A 276 -5.71 8.93 -7.06
C ALA A 276 -6.69 9.24 -5.91
N GLY A 277 -7.41 8.25 -5.38
CA GLY A 277 -8.50 8.49 -4.43
C GLY A 277 -8.08 9.14 -3.11
N HIS A 278 -6.84 8.94 -2.66
CA HIS A 278 -6.29 9.60 -1.45
C HIS A 278 -5.48 10.86 -1.77
N ARG A 279 -5.38 11.24 -3.06
CA ARG A 279 -4.67 12.42 -3.56
C ARG A 279 -5.60 13.51 -4.07
N LEU A 280 -6.90 13.21 -4.21
CA LEU A 280 -7.89 14.11 -4.78
C LEU A 280 -8.96 14.44 -3.74
N HIS A 281 -9.12 15.74 -3.51
CA HIS A 281 -10.10 16.31 -2.59
C HIS A 281 -10.99 17.31 -3.33
N ALA A 282 -12.26 17.42 -2.96
CA ALA A 282 -13.17 18.38 -3.57
C ALA A 282 -12.92 19.81 -3.04
N THR A 283 -13.07 20.83 -3.89
CA THR A 283 -12.94 22.27 -3.53
C THR A 283 -14.01 22.76 -2.55
N SER A 284 -15.18 22.10 -2.51
CA SER A 284 -16.36 22.57 -1.77
C SER A 284 -17.30 21.39 -1.47
N ARG A 285 -18.01 21.44 -0.33
CA ARG A 285 -19.12 20.53 0.01
C ARG A 285 -20.31 20.82 -0.91
N GLU A 286 -20.23 20.49 -2.19
CA GLU A 286 -21.30 20.79 -3.17
C GLU A 286 -22.67 20.15 -2.82
N THR A 287 -22.76 19.26 -1.81
CA THR A 287 -24.02 18.61 -1.43
C THR A 287 -24.19 18.32 0.07
N GLY A 288 -23.46 18.99 0.97
CA GLY A 288 -23.54 18.70 2.41
C GLY A 288 -22.98 17.32 2.82
N ARG A 289 -22.52 16.53 1.83
CA ARG A 289 -21.81 15.25 1.97
C ARG A 289 -20.42 15.44 1.37
N ALA A 290 -19.36 15.19 2.15
CA ALA A 290 -18.01 15.12 1.59
C ALA A 290 -17.97 13.93 0.63
N LEU A 291 -17.79 14.18 -0.67
CA LEU A 291 -17.56 13.10 -1.64
C LEU A 291 -16.27 12.38 -1.24
N HIS A 292 -16.32 11.06 -1.12
CA HIS A 292 -15.11 10.28 -0.87
C HIS A 292 -14.26 10.28 -2.14
N GLY A 293 -12.93 10.37 -2.02
CA GLY A 293 -12.06 10.53 -3.19
C GLY A 293 -12.20 9.44 -4.26
N LYS A 294 -12.68 8.24 -3.91
CA LYS A 294 -13.04 7.19 -4.89
C LYS A 294 -14.22 7.59 -5.80
N GLU A 295 -15.21 8.30 -5.26
CA GLU A 295 -16.36 8.80 -6.03
C GLU A 295 -15.92 9.89 -7.01
N LEU A 296 -15.04 10.79 -6.57
CA LEU A 296 -14.44 11.82 -7.42
C LEU A 296 -13.67 11.20 -8.59
N VAL A 297 -12.87 10.16 -8.32
CA VAL A 297 -12.15 9.43 -9.37
C VAL A 297 -13.10 8.70 -10.32
N SER A 298 -14.19 8.13 -9.82
CA SER A 298 -15.18 7.47 -10.68
C SER A 298 -15.84 8.44 -11.66
N GLN A 299 -16.13 9.67 -11.20
CA GLN A 299 -16.60 10.75 -12.06
C GLN A 299 -15.54 11.19 -13.08
N LEU A 300 -14.27 11.29 -12.66
CA LEU A 300 -13.15 11.62 -13.54
C LEU A 300 -13.05 10.63 -14.72
N ILE A 301 -13.13 9.32 -14.43
CA ILE A 301 -13.09 8.27 -15.46
C ILE A 301 -14.24 8.42 -16.45
N GLY A 302 -15.44 8.77 -15.99
CA GLY A 302 -16.61 8.94 -16.86
C GLY A 302 -16.58 10.19 -17.74
N VAL A 303 -15.78 11.20 -17.39
CA VAL A 303 -15.73 12.50 -18.10
C VAL A 303 -14.56 12.57 -19.09
N VAL A 304 -13.44 11.90 -18.82
CA VAL A 304 -12.27 11.94 -19.68
C VAL A 304 -12.32 10.78 -20.68
N PRO A 305 -12.42 11.05 -22.00
CA PRO A 305 -12.56 10.00 -23.00
C PRO A 305 -11.29 9.14 -23.10
N VAL A 306 -11.48 7.85 -23.35
CA VAL A 306 -10.39 6.93 -23.71
C VAL A 306 -9.94 7.17 -25.15
N PRO A 307 -8.64 6.97 -25.45
CA PRO A 307 -8.09 7.13 -26.78
C PRO A 307 -8.53 6.03 -27.76
#